data_AF-A0A0B7C7G7-F1
#
_entry.id   AF-A0A0B7C7G7-F1
#
_cell.length_a   1.000
_cell.length_b   1.000
_cell.length_c   1.000
_cell.angle_alpha   90.00
_cell.angle_beta   90.00
_cell.angle_gamma   90.00
#
_symmetry.space_group_name_H-M   'P 1'
#
loop_
_entity.id
_entity.type
_entity.pdbx_description
1 polymer ?
#
loop_
_entity_poly.entity_id
_entity_poly.type
_entity_poly.pdbx_seq_one_letter_code
_entity_poly.pdbx_strand_id
1 'polypeptide(L)' 'TLATLTQDQRFRVGVCVDGWMHPVDSHIYETMKQPVLLLNMEQFQWEQNVKQMIRLQESNNHADRPMITLMGGCHQSV' A
#
# COMPACT_ATOMS: atom_id res chain seq x y z
N THR A 1 5.68 -2.84 -6.21
CA THR A 1 4.33 -3.42 -6.03
C THR A 1 3.24 -2.55 -6.64
N LEU A 2 2.91 -1.38 -6.08
CA LEU A 2 1.74 -0.59 -6.53
C LEU A 2 1.82 -0.12 -7.99
N ALA A 3 3.00 0.35 -8.41
CA ALA A 3 3.24 0.72 -9.81
C ALA A 3 3.04 -0.47 -10.76
N THR A 4 3.54 -1.65 -10.39
CA THR A 4 3.38 -2.90 -11.15
C THR A 4 1.91 -3.29 -11.29
N LEU A 5 1.14 -3.25 -10.20
CA LEU A 5 -0.30 -3.49 -10.26
C LEU A 5 -0.97 -2.50 -11.22
N THR A 6 -0.65 -1.23 -11.12
CA THR A 6 -1.28 -0.20 -11.97
C THR A 6 -0.96 -0.40 -13.45
N GLN A 7 0.31 -0.69 -13.79
CA GLN A 7 0.80 -0.76 -15.16
C GLN A 7 0.51 -2.10 -15.86
N ASP A 8 0.42 -3.19 -15.11
CA ASP A 8 0.30 -4.53 -15.67
C ASP A 8 -0.91 -5.29 -15.11
N GLN A 9 -1.94 -5.38 -15.93
CA GLN A 9 -3.23 -5.97 -15.58
C GLN A 9 -3.20 -7.52 -15.46
N ARG A 10 -2.07 -8.16 -15.79
CA ARG A 10 -1.86 -9.60 -15.53
C ARG A 10 -1.74 -9.86 -14.03
N PHE A 11 -1.23 -8.90 -13.26
CA PHE A 11 -1.24 -8.98 -11.81
C PHE A 11 -2.64 -8.64 -11.29
N ARG A 12 -3.22 -9.56 -10.53
CA ARG A 12 -4.63 -9.49 -10.09
C ARG A 12 -4.79 -8.93 -8.68
N VAL A 13 -3.79 -9.10 -7.84
CA VAL A 13 -3.76 -8.70 -6.42
C VAL A 13 -2.31 -8.44 -6.02
N GLY A 14 -2.08 -7.63 -4.99
CA GLY A 14 -0.75 -7.50 -4.40
C GLY A 14 -0.74 -7.50 -2.89
N VAL A 15 0.47 -7.63 -2.35
CA VAL A 15 0.78 -7.41 -0.94
C VAL A 15 1.90 -6.39 -0.90
N CYS A 16 1.67 -5.27 -0.22
CA CYS A 16 2.69 -4.27 0.07
C CYS A 16 3.14 -4.46 1.51
N VAL A 17 4.34 -5.01 1.68
CA VAL A 17 4.94 -5.25 2.99
C VAL A 17 5.80 -4.05 3.35
N ASP A 18 5.45 -3.42 4.46
CA ASP A 18 6.10 -2.28 5.09
C ASP A 18 6.49 -1.16 4.10
N GLY A 19 5.50 -0.77 3.29
CA GLY A 19 5.73 0.04 2.10
C GLY A 19 6.26 1.43 2.41
N TRP A 20 7.24 1.88 1.61
CA TRP A 20 7.64 3.28 1.55
C TRP A 20 6.87 3.98 0.43
N MET A 21 6.04 4.96 0.78
CA MET A 21 5.12 5.62 -0.14
C MET A 21 5.69 6.86 -0.82
N HIS A 22 6.86 7.37 -0.39
CA HIS A 22 7.53 8.51 -1.02
C HIS A 22 7.75 8.38 -2.54
N PRO A 23 8.16 7.23 -3.10
CA PRO A 23 8.35 7.10 -4.55
C PRO A 23 7.06 6.83 -5.32
N VAL A 24 5.90 6.76 -4.67
CA VAL A 24 4.63 6.42 -5.33
C VAL A 24 4.05 7.68 -5.99
N ASP A 25 3.87 7.62 -7.31
CA ASP A 25 3.24 8.70 -8.06
C ASP A 25 1.78 8.90 -7.64
N SER A 26 1.39 10.17 -7.50
CA SER A 26 0.02 10.60 -7.23
C SER A 26 -1.06 9.94 -8.12
N HIS A 27 -0.75 9.69 -9.39
CA HIS A 27 -1.66 9.05 -10.34
C HIS A 27 -2.09 7.64 -9.90
N ILE A 28 -1.20 6.90 -9.22
CA ILE A 28 -1.46 5.52 -8.79
C ILE A 28 -2.62 5.45 -7.78
N TYR A 29 -2.77 6.46 -6.92
CA TYR A 29 -3.87 6.49 -5.95
C TYR A 29 -5.23 6.49 -6.63
N GLU A 30 -5.33 7.08 -7.83
CA GLU A 30 -6.58 7.24 -8.56
C GLU A 30 -6.84 6.11 -9.54
N THR A 31 -5.79 5.50 -10.12
CA THR A 31 -5.95 4.56 -11.24
C THR A 31 -5.69 3.10 -10.93
N MET A 32 -5.07 2.75 -9.80
CA MET A 32 -4.92 1.35 -9.41
C MET A 32 -6.30 0.72 -9.20
N LYS A 33 -6.56 -0.45 -9.82
CA LYS A 33 -7.86 -1.14 -9.72
C LYS A 33 -7.79 -2.47 -8.98
N GLN A 34 -6.58 -2.99 -8.80
CA GLN A 34 -6.36 -4.27 -8.13
C GLN A 34 -6.50 -4.13 -6.60
N PRO A 35 -7.02 -5.16 -5.93
CA PRO A 35 -6.92 -5.26 -4.48
C PRO A 35 -5.46 -5.31 -4.01
N VAL A 36 -5.18 -4.73 -2.85
CA VAL A 36 -3.85 -4.80 -2.23
C VAL A 36 -3.95 -4.88 -0.71
N LEU A 37 -3.25 -5.84 -0.11
CA LEU A 37 -3.03 -5.86 1.33
C LEU A 37 -1.86 -4.93 1.67
N LEU A 38 -2.08 -3.98 2.58
CA LEU A 38 -1.04 -3.15 3.16
C LEU A 38 -0.68 -3.73 4.54
N LEU A 39 0.46 -4.39 4.63
CA LEU A 39 0.96 -4.99 5.88
C LEU A 39 2.11 -4.13 6.42
N ASN A 40 1.92 -3.47 7.55
CA ASN A 40 2.88 -2.55 8.13
C ASN A 40 3.58 -3.14 9.36
N MET A 41 4.81 -2.67 9.61
CA MET A 41 5.53 -2.91 10.86
C MET A 41 5.41 -1.66 11.73
N GLU A 42 5.08 -1.84 13.01
CA GLU A 42 4.81 -0.72 13.94
C GLU A 42 5.96 0.31 13.98
N GLN A 43 7.21 -0.16 14.04
CA GLN A 43 8.35 0.72 14.28
C GLN A 43 8.86 1.48 13.05
N PHE A 44 8.46 1.07 11.84
CA PHE A 44 8.97 1.68 10.61
C PHE A 44 8.11 2.83 10.09
N GLN A 45 6.81 2.80 10.37
CA GLN A 45 5.85 3.74 9.79
C GLN A 45 5.90 5.12 10.47
N TRP A 46 5.57 6.16 9.70
CA TRP A 46 5.39 7.52 10.19
C TRP A 46 4.14 8.16 9.58
N GLU A 47 3.63 9.22 10.22
CA GLU A 47 2.33 9.82 9.92
C GLU A 47 2.15 10.15 8.42
N GLN A 48 3.13 10.80 7.80
CA GLN A 48 3.04 11.19 6.40
C GLN A 48 3.00 9.98 5.46
N ASN A 49 3.71 8.90 5.77
CA ASN A 49 3.69 7.68 4.96
C ASN A 49 2.34 6.97 5.06
N VAL A 50 1.81 6.84 6.29
CA VAL A 50 0.51 6.23 6.55
C VAL A 50 -0.62 7.05 5.93
N LYS A 51 -0.54 8.38 5.92
CA LYS A 51 -1.52 9.23 5.20
C LYS A 51 -1.60 8.90 3.72
N GLN A 52 -0.46 8.58 3.07
CA GLN A 52 -0.47 8.15 1.67
C GLN A 52 -1.07 6.76 1.50
N MET A 53 -0.86 5.85 2.45
CA MET A 53 -1.51 4.53 2.47
C MET A 53 -3.03 4.65 2.64
N ILE A 54 -3.49 5.53 3.54
CA ILE A 54 -4.92 5.82 3.75
C ILE A 54 -5.52 6.43 2.47
N ARG A 55 -4.84 7.38 1.82
CA ARG A 55 -5.28 7.92 0.53
C ARG A 55 -5.49 6.81 -0.51
N LEU A 56 -4.61 5.81 -0.54
CA LEU A 56 -4.79 4.64 -1.41
C LEU A 56 -5.99 3.81 -0.96
N GLN A 57 -6.14 3.54 0.33
CA GLN A 57 -7.23 2.74 0.88
C GLN A 57 -8.61 3.35 0.60
N GLU A 58 -8.74 4.67 0.68
CA GLU A 58 -9.99 5.41 0.51
C GLU A 58 -10.32 5.75 -0.95
N SER A 59 -9.43 5.46 -1.90
CA SER A 59 -9.64 5.84 -3.29
C SER A 59 -10.86 5.14 -3.92
N ASN A 60 -11.58 5.86 -4.79
CA ASN A 60 -12.92 5.51 -5.24
C ASN A 60 -12.97 4.50 -6.41
N ASN A 61 -12.38 3.31 -6.24
CA ASN A 61 -12.29 2.28 -7.29
C ASN A 61 -12.83 0.90 -6.86
N HIS A 62 -13.54 0.84 -5.72
CA HIS A 62 -14.19 -0.38 -5.18
C HIS A 62 -13.27 -1.59 -4.96
N ALA A 63 -11.95 -1.40 -4.97
CA ALA A 63 -10.99 -2.47 -4.75
C ALA A 63 -10.71 -2.64 -3.24
N ASP A 64 -10.67 -3.88 -2.76
CA ASP A 64 -10.36 -4.17 -1.35
C ASP A 64 -8.90 -3.81 -1.01
N ARG A 65 -8.75 -2.94 -0.01
CA ARG A 65 -7.45 -2.41 0.44
C ARG A 65 -7.29 -2.49 1.95
N PRO A 66 -7.35 -3.69 2.54
CA PRO A 66 -7.14 -3.83 3.97
C PRO A 66 -5.74 -3.36 4.35
N MET A 67 -5.65 -2.64 5.46
CA MET A 67 -4.39 -2.23 6.08
C MET A 67 -4.32 -2.82 7.49
N ILE A 68 -3.24 -3.54 7.77
CA ILE A 68 -2.99 -4.21 9.05
C ILE A 68 -1.58 -3.86 9.53
N THR A 69 -1.40 -3.79 10.84
CA THR A 69 -0.11 -3.49 11.46
C THR A 69 0.30 -4.62 12.39
N LEU A 70 1.54 -5.11 12.23
CA LEU A 70 2.16 -6.04 13.16
C LEU A 70 2.76 -5.26 14.33
N MET A 71 2.12 -5.37 15.48
CA MET A 71 2.57 -4.77 16.74
C MET A 71 3.92 -5.37 17.15
N GLY A 72 4.85 -4.53 17.59
CA GLY A 72 6.22 -4.89 17.94
C GLY A 72 7.15 -5.15 16.75
N GLY A 73 6.64 -5.18 15.52
CA GLY A 73 7.43 -5.42 14.31
C GLY A 73 8.36 -4.26 13.97
N CYS A 74 9.55 -4.57 13.46
CA CYS A 74 10.48 -3.62 12.87
C CYS A 74 10.66 -3.88 11.36
N HIS A 75 11.24 -2.93 10.63
CA HIS A 75 11.40 -3.05 9.17
C HIS A 75 12.13 -4.32 8.72
N GLN A 76 13.05 -4.83 9.55
CA GLN A 76 13.85 -6.03 9.29
C GLN A 76 13.20 -7.33 9.82
N SER A 77 11.95 -7.27 10.29
CA SER A 77 11.20 -8.46 10.70
C SER A 77 10.71 -9.30 9.52
N VAL A 78 10.97 -8.85 8.30
CA VAL A 78 10.55 -9.45 7.02
C VAL A 78 11.75 -9.76 6.14
#